data_AF-A0A1Y4SBQ6-F1
#
_entry.id   AF-A0A1Y4SBQ6-F1
#
_cell.length_a   1.000
_cell.length_b   1.000
_cell.length_c   1.000
_cell.angle_alpha   90.00
_cell.angle_beta   90.00
_cell.angle_gamma   90.00
#
_symmetry.space_group_name_H-M   'P 1'
#
loop_
_entity.id
_entity.type
_entity.pdbx_description
1 polymer ?
#
loop_
_entity_poly.entity_id
_entity_poly.type
_entity_poly.pdbx_seq_one_letter_code
_entity_poly.pdbx_strand_id
1 'polypeptide(L)'
;MRTRHKTRKSTIFLLIFFFLILAFFVYKFFFYTPPQRAASVPLSEQARTLPEEQIQSCQVCYLLNLDGMKGLGHSALLLIDEDGAGQIFSYNGMQYSLIQCLLGKEGIGKMKVISMTPEETSAFLETGEPPASAFSTNEFDECRNFDRILYRYITRNEFDTILSGTKSYINAGDEFEKLYAALHTPESSESVRLSAENSMKAFLSQEQLPRYQIYTHNCDTAARRLIALIDPEAASFNETEASLFPKSNYKRMCRSLSESWGFGPLGKDTWLEKLLQ
;
A
#
# COMPACT_ATOMS: atom_id res chain seq x y z
N MET A 1 -14.79 -37.20 -47.74
CA MET A 1 -13.34 -37.14 -47.44
C MET A 1 -12.84 -35.75 -46.96
N ARG A 2 -13.69 -34.85 -46.43
CA ARG A 2 -13.33 -33.47 -46.00
C ARG A 2 -13.27 -33.25 -44.47
N THR A 3 -13.74 -34.21 -43.67
CA THR A 3 -13.86 -34.09 -42.20
C THR A 3 -12.58 -34.45 -41.45
N ARG A 4 -11.79 -35.41 -41.95
CA ARG A 4 -10.53 -35.87 -41.33
C ARG A 4 -9.42 -34.82 -41.26
N HIS A 5 -9.44 -33.85 -42.19
CA HIS A 5 -8.41 -32.79 -42.25
C HIS A 5 -8.64 -31.65 -41.26
N LYS A 6 -9.90 -31.43 -40.83
CA LYS A 6 -10.29 -30.34 -39.93
C LYS A 6 -10.03 -30.70 -38.46
N THR A 7 -10.30 -31.96 -38.07
CA THR A 7 -10.01 -32.48 -36.73
C THR A 7 -8.51 -32.50 -36.42
N ARG A 8 -7.67 -32.97 -37.35
CA ARG A 8 -6.20 -33.03 -37.15
C ARG A 8 -5.56 -31.65 -36.96
N LYS A 9 -6.05 -30.61 -37.66
CA LYS A 9 -5.60 -29.22 -37.46
C LYS A 9 -6.01 -28.67 -36.09
N SER A 10 -7.19 -29.02 -35.61
CA SER A 10 -7.67 -28.63 -34.28
C SER A 10 -6.88 -29.31 -33.15
N THR A 11 -6.50 -30.58 -33.30
CA THR A 11 -5.67 -31.28 -32.30
C THR A 11 -4.24 -30.73 -32.23
N ILE A 12 -3.65 -30.40 -33.39
CA ILE A 12 -2.32 -29.77 -33.45
C ILE A 12 -2.35 -28.38 -32.82
N PHE A 13 -3.40 -27.58 -33.09
CA PHE A 13 -3.57 -26.27 -32.46
C PHE A 13 -3.70 -26.37 -30.94
N LEU A 14 -4.46 -27.35 -30.44
CA LEU A 14 -4.62 -27.59 -29.01
C LEU A 14 -3.29 -27.99 -28.34
N LEU A 15 -2.49 -28.84 -29.00
CA LEU A 15 -1.17 -29.25 -28.51
C LEU A 15 -0.17 -28.09 -28.49
N ILE A 16 -0.16 -27.24 -29.52
CA ILE A 16 0.68 -26.03 -29.56
C ILE A 16 0.26 -25.07 -28.43
N PHE A 17 -1.04 -24.87 -28.24
CA PHE A 17 -1.55 -24.02 -27.15
C PHE A 17 -1.15 -24.57 -25.77
N PHE A 18 -1.26 -25.88 -25.56
CA PHE A 18 -0.83 -26.52 -24.32
C PHE A 18 0.68 -26.42 -24.10
N PHE A 19 1.47 -26.57 -25.17
CA PHE A 19 2.92 -26.40 -25.12
C PHE A 19 3.32 -24.95 -24.83
N LEU A 20 2.62 -23.96 -25.40
CA LEU A 20 2.85 -22.55 -25.11
C LEU A 20 2.51 -22.21 -23.66
N ILE A 21 1.40 -22.75 -23.13
CA ILE A 21 1.04 -22.61 -21.72
C ILE A 21 2.12 -23.26 -20.84
N LEU A 22 2.53 -24.48 -21.14
CA LEU A 22 3.55 -25.20 -20.37
C LEU A 22 4.90 -24.47 -20.42
N ALA A 23 5.33 -24.01 -21.60
CA ALA A 23 6.55 -23.25 -21.78
C ALA A 23 6.50 -21.90 -21.04
N PHE A 24 5.35 -21.23 -21.05
CA PHE A 24 5.12 -20.02 -20.26
C PHE A 24 5.25 -20.33 -18.75
N PHE A 25 4.64 -21.40 -18.26
CA PHE A 25 4.77 -21.82 -16.87
C PHE A 25 6.22 -22.19 -16.52
N VAL A 26 6.93 -22.96 -17.36
CA VAL A 26 8.33 -23.35 -17.13
C VAL A 26 9.25 -22.12 -17.12
N TYR A 27 9.07 -21.19 -18.06
CA TYR A 27 9.82 -19.93 -18.09
C TYR A 27 9.59 -19.12 -16.81
N LYS A 28 8.32 -18.95 -16.41
CA LYS A 28 7.98 -18.22 -15.18
C LYS A 28 8.48 -18.91 -13.90
N PHE A 29 8.49 -20.25 -13.86
CA PHE A 29 8.87 -20.98 -12.64
C PHE A 29 10.37 -21.15 -12.46
N PHE A 30 11.12 -21.38 -13.55
CA PHE A 30 12.53 -21.74 -13.47
C PHE A 30 13.49 -20.62 -13.85
N PHE A 31 13.03 -19.61 -14.61
CA PHE A 31 13.90 -18.58 -15.16
C PHE A 31 13.53 -17.15 -14.77
N TYR A 32 12.33 -16.94 -14.21
CA TYR A 32 11.95 -15.62 -13.72
C TYR A 32 12.56 -15.37 -12.34
N THR A 33 13.59 -14.51 -12.31
CA THR A 33 14.00 -13.83 -11.09
C THR A 33 13.13 -12.60 -10.90
N PRO A 34 12.52 -12.39 -9.71
CA PRO A 34 11.77 -11.18 -9.46
C PRO A 34 12.70 -9.97 -9.63
N PRO A 35 12.21 -8.87 -10.20
CA PRO A 35 13.03 -7.68 -10.39
C PRO A 35 13.50 -7.18 -9.03
N GLN A 36 14.81 -7.02 -8.89
CA GLN A 36 15.48 -6.51 -7.70
C GLN A 36 16.36 -5.34 -8.12
N ARG A 37 16.10 -4.15 -7.59
CA ARG A 37 16.96 -2.97 -7.73
C ARG A 37 17.31 -2.50 -6.33
N ALA A 38 18.58 -2.38 -6.02
CA ALA A 38 19.00 -1.72 -4.78
C ALA A 38 18.94 -0.20 -5.01
N ALA A 39 18.41 0.54 -4.03
CA ALA A 39 18.53 1.99 -4.05
C ALA A 39 20.01 2.38 -4.00
N SER A 40 20.41 3.43 -4.70
CA SER A 40 21.73 4.02 -4.45
C SER A 40 21.78 4.56 -3.02
N VAL A 41 22.64 3.96 -2.19
CA VAL A 41 22.98 4.54 -0.89
C VAL A 41 23.90 5.74 -1.17
N PRO A 42 23.67 6.92 -0.58
CA PRO A 42 24.64 8.01 -0.70
C PRO A 42 26.01 7.49 -0.24
N LEU A 43 27.01 7.60 -1.12
CA LEU A 43 28.37 7.13 -0.87
C LEU A 43 28.83 7.62 0.50
N SER A 44 29.21 6.69 1.38
CA SER A 44 29.58 6.99 2.78
C SER A 44 30.65 8.09 2.95
N GLU A 45 31.43 8.36 1.91
CA GLU A 45 32.37 9.49 1.87
C GLU A 45 31.71 10.86 1.66
N GLN A 46 30.60 10.94 0.91
CA GLN A 46 29.83 12.17 0.72
C GLN A 46 29.01 12.52 1.97
N ALA A 47 28.46 11.51 2.66
CA ALA A 47 27.70 11.69 3.90
C ALA A 47 28.54 12.36 5.01
N ARG A 48 29.86 12.13 5.05
CA ARG A 48 30.78 12.75 6.03
C ARG A 48 31.00 14.25 5.82
N THR A 49 30.57 14.80 4.69
CA THR A 49 30.76 16.22 4.33
C THR A 49 29.47 17.02 4.30
N LEU A 50 28.31 16.36 4.41
CA LEU A 50 27.01 16.98 4.42
C LEU A 50 26.66 17.45 5.84
N PRO A 51 25.95 18.58 6.00
CA PRO A 51 25.30 18.92 7.26
C PRO A 51 24.41 17.76 7.73
N GLU A 52 24.27 17.54 9.04
CA GLU A 52 23.48 16.42 9.61
C GLU A 52 22.06 16.34 9.03
N GLU A 53 21.43 17.49 8.77
CA GLU A 53 20.07 17.60 8.19
C GLU A 53 19.95 17.05 6.75
N GLN A 54 21.07 16.90 6.03
CA GLN A 54 21.12 16.38 4.67
C GLN A 54 21.58 14.91 4.61
N ILE A 55 21.89 14.30 5.76
CA ILE A 55 22.24 12.88 5.83
C ILE A 55 20.96 12.06 5.66
N GLN A 56 20.95 11.18 4.65
CA GLN A 56 19.83 10.28 4.41
C GLN A 56 19.97 9.03 5.30
N SER A 57 19.58 9.16 6.57
CA SER A 57 19.63 8.09 7.57
C SER A 57 18.29 7.35 7.74
N CYS A 58 17.19 7.91 7.24
CA CYS A 58 15.86 7.32 7.32
C CYS A 58 15.47 6.64 6.00
N GLN A 59 14.36 5.90 5.99
CA GLN A 59 13.79 5.31 4.78
C GLN A 59 12.29 5.57 4.67
N VAL A 60 11.84 5.74 3.42
CA VAL A 60 10.43 5.69 3.05
C VAL A 60 10.21 4.54 2.09
N CYS A 61 9.16 3.77 2.34
CA CYS A 61 8.83 2.56 1.62
C CYS A 61 7.35 2.58 1.22
N TYR A 62 7.08 2.30 -0.04
CA TYR A 62 5.78 1.86 -0.52
C TYR A 62 5.73 0.33 -0.43
N LEU A 63 4.79 -0.18 0.35
CA LEU A 63 4.52 -1.61 0.51
C LEU A 63 3.35 -2.02 -0.36
N LEU A 64 3.43 -3.20 -0.95
CA LEU A 64 2.34 -3.82 -1.68
C LEU A 64 2.11 -5.25 -1.22
N ASN A 65 0.89 -5.50 -0.78
CA ASN A 65 0.29 -6.82 -0.68
C ASN A 65 -0.43 -7.12 -2.02
N LEU A 66 -0.01 -8.17 -2.72
CA LEU A 66 -0.53 -8.63 -4.00
C LEU A 66 -1.87 -9.37 -3.89
N ASP A 67 -2.11 -10.09 -2.80
CA ASP A 67 -3.33 -10.86 -2.56
C ASP A 67 -4.40 -10.09 -1.77
N GLY A 68 -4.00 -8.94 -1.20
CA GLY A 68 -4.85 -7.96 -0.54
C GLY A 68 -6.12 -7.61 -1.34
N MET A 69 -7.21 -7.37 -0.61
CA MET A 69 -8.54 -7.09 -1.16
C MET A 69 -8.99 -8.10 -2.25
N LYS A 70 -8.76 -9.40 -2.05
CA LYS A 70 -9.15 -10.48 -2.99
C LYS A 70 -8.49 -10.35 -4.37
N GLY A 71 -7.21 -9.96 -4.41
CA GLY A 71 -6.39 -9.93 -5.63
C GLY A 71 -6.39 -8.60 -6.41
N LEU A 72 -7.03 -7.55 -5.88
CA LEU A 72 -6.87 -6.17 -6.39
C LEU A 72 -5.58 -5.52 -5.88
N GLY A 73 -5.00 -6.10 -4.83
CA GLY A 73 -3.84 -5.61 -4.11
C GLY A 73 -4.24 -4.59 -3.04
N HIS A 74 -3.41 -4.49 -2.01
CA HIS A 74 -3.47 -3.48 -0.97
C HIS A 74 -2.09 -2.86 -0.80
N SER A 75 -2.02 -1.58 -0.50
CA SER A 75 -0.75 -0.89 -0.31
C SER A 75 -0.73 -0.10 0.98
N ALA A 76 0.46 0.04 1.54
CA ALA A 76 0.71 0.82 2.73
C ALA A 76 2.00 1.63 2.57
N LEU A 77 2.15 2.64 3.41
CA LEU A 77 3.40 3.38 3.58
C LEU A 77 4.15 2.76 4.77
N LEU A 78 5.45 2.57 4.66
CA LEU A 78 6.33 2.31 5.80
C LEU A 78 7.37 3.42 5.89
N LEU A 79 7.55 3.95 7.09
CA LEU A 79 8.65 4.84 7.44
C LEU A 79 9.58 4.10 8.40
N ILE A 80 10.89 4.20 8.15
CA ILE A 80 11.93 3.66 9.04
C ILE A 80 12.81 4.83 9.47
N ASP A 81 12.97 5.02 10.76
CA ASP A 81 13.81 6.09 11.31
C ASP A 81 15.31 5.72 11.30
N GLU A 82 16.14 6.64 11.78
CA GLU A 82 17.59 6.48 11.85
C GLU A 82 18.07 5.33 12.75
N ASP A 83 17.25 4.92 13.71
CA ASP A 83 17.53 3.82 14.65
C ASP A 83 17.04 2.47 14.10
N GLY A 84 16.33 2.47 12.97
CA GLY A 84 15.74 1.30 12.34
C GLY A 84 14.33 0.96 12.82
N ALA A 85 13.71 1.77 13.68
CA ALA A 85 12.34 1.56 14.12
C ALA A 85 11.35 1.94 13.00
N GLY A 86 10.32 1.11 12.84
CA GLY A 86 9.43 1.14 11.69
C GLY A 86 8.01 1.55 12.06
N GLN A 87 7.32 2.27 11.16
CA GLN A 87 5.90 2.58 11.28
C GLN A 87 5.18 2.34 9.96
N ILE A 88 4.25 1.38 9.94
CA ILE A 88 3.37 1.11 8.81
C ILE A 88 2.09 1.94 8.94
N PHE A 89 1.73 2.66 7.88
CA PHE A 89 0.52 3.47 7.74
C PHE A 89 -0.34 2.89 6.61
N SER A 90 -1.52 2.39 6.96
CA SER A 90 -2.47 1.79 6.01
C SER A 90 -3.83 2.49 6.05
N TYR A 91 -4.28 3.01 4.92
CA TYR A 91 -5.51 3.80 4.82
C TYR A 91 -6.68 3.01 4.23
N ASN A 92 -7.79 2.88 4.95
CA ASN A 92 -8.97 2.14 4.49
C ASN A 92 -10.28 2.86 4.79
N GLY A 93 -11.31 2.58 3.99
CA GLY A 93 -12.65 3.15 4.15
C GLY A 93 -13.37 2.54 5.35
N MET A 94 -14.04 3.38 6.15
CA MET A 94 -14.78 2.94 7.35
C MET A 94 -16.29 3.08 7.22
N GLN A 95 -16.75 4.13 6.55
CA GLN A 95 -18.16 4.54 6.63
C GLN A 95 -19.12 3.64 5.82
N TYR A 96 -18.62 3.02 4.76
CA TYR A 96 -19.44 2.27 3.81
C TYR A 96 -18.91 0.87 3.58
N SER A 97 -19.83 -0.06 3.31
CA SER A 97 -19.49 -1.41 2.88
C SER A 97 -18.73 -1.41 1.54
N LEU A 98 -18.00 -2.49 1.25
CA LEU A 98 -17.27 -2.64 -0.02
C LEU A 98 -18.18 -2.45 -1.25
N ILE A 99 -19.40 -2.99 -1.23
CA ILE A 99 -20.35 -2.86 -2.36
C ILE A 99 -20.70 -1.38 -2.59
N GLN A 100 -20.95 -0.63 -1.52
CA GLN A 100 -21.25 0.80 -1.62
C GLN A 100 -20.04 1.59 -2.12
N CYS A 101 -18.84 1.28 -1.65
CA CYS A 101 -17.60 1.87 -2.17
C CYS A 101 -17.42 1.58 -3.67
N LEU A 102 -17.69 0.35 -4.12
CA LEU A 102 -17.64 -0.03 -5.54
C LEU A 102 -18.68 0.69 -6.39
N LEU A 103 -19.84 1.05 -5.81
CA LEU A 103 -20.84 1.93 -6.43
C LEU A 103 -20.44 3.41 -6.40
N GLY A 104 -19.22 3.73 -5.95
CA GLY A 104 -18.65 5.07 -5.99
C GLY A 104 -18.98 5.92 -4.76
N LYS A 105 -19.53 5.35 -3.68
CA LYS A 105 -19.74 6.09 -2.43
C LYS A 105 -18.39 6.56 -1.87
N GLU A 106 -18.36 7.84 -1.53
CA GLU A 106 -17.25 8.50 -0.87
C GLU A 106 -17.61 8.71 0.60
N GLY A 107 -16.72 8.32 1.51
CA GLY A 107 -16.94 8.42 2.96
C GLY A 107 -15.65 8.64 3.73
N ILE A 108 -15.69 8.51 5.05
CA ILE A 108 -14.50 8.63 5.89
C ILE A 108 -13.65 7.35 5.81
N GLY A 109 -12.34 7.52 5.71
CA GLY A 109 -11.38 6.45 5.94
C GLY A 109 -10.56 6.65 7.22
N LYS A 110 -9.83 5.62 7.60
CA LYS A 110 -8.93 5.59 8.76
C LYS A 110 -7.56 5.09 8.36
N MET A 111 -6.56 5.78 8.88
CA MET A 111 -5.17 5.35 8.81
C MET A 111 -4.87 4.47 10.03
N LYS A 112 -4.67 3.18 9.82
CA LYS A 112 -4.09 2.30 10.84
C LYS A 112 -2.58 2.53 10.90
N VAL A 113 -2.07 2.61 12.12
CA VAL A 113 -0.64 2.70 12.41
C VAL A 113 -0.18 1.43 13.10
N ILE A 114 0.90 0.82 12.61
CA ILE A 114 1.59 -0.30 13.25
C ILE A 114 3.02 0.14 13.51
N SER A 115 3.37 0.31 14.78
CA SER A 115 4.74 0.63 15.21
C SER A 115 5.52 -0.66 15.46
N MET A 116 6.79 -0.65 15.09
CA MET A 116 7.73 -1.76 15.20
C MET A 116 9.04 -1.26 15.80
N THR A 117 9.59 -2.03 16.73
CA THR A 117 10.97 -1.89 17.20
C THR A 117 11.97 -2.16 16.05
N PRO A 118 13.25 -1.76 16.17
CA PRO A 118 14.25 -2.08 15.15
C PRO A 118 14.36 -3.57 14.82
N GLU A 119 14.25 -4.43 15.83
CA GLU A 119 14.27 -5.89 15.66
C GLU A 119 13.02 -6.38 14.92
N GLU A 120 11.84 -5.86 15.25
CA GLU A 120 10.59 -6.19 14.55
C GLU A 120 10.60 -5.67 13.11
N THR A 121 11.16 -4.49 12.86
CA THR A 121 11.32 -3.95 11.50
C THR A 121 12.26 -4.83 10.67
N SER A 122 13.38 -5.25 11.24
CA SER A 122 14.31 -6.17 10.56
C SER A 122 13.63 -7.49 10.22
N ALA A 123 12.89 -8.07 11.17
CA ALA A 123 12.11 -9.28 10.94
C ALA A 123 11.05 -9.07 9.86
N PHE A 124 10.31 -7.95 9.90
CA PHE A 124 9.33 -7.59 8.88
C PHE A 124 9.96 -7.53 7.48
N LEU A 125 11.08 -6.82 7.31
CA LEU A 125 11.78 -6.70 6.02
C LEU A 125 12.23 -8.05 5.47
N GLU A 126 12.51 -9.03 6.33
CA GLU A 126 12.81 -10.40 5.93
C GLU A 126 11.58 -11.23 5.58
N THR A 127 10.46 -11.06 6.30
CA THR A 127 9.33 -12.00 6.26
C THR A 127 8.12 -11.53 5.47
N GLY A 128 7.86 -10.23 5.34
CA GLY A 128 6.58 -9.73 4.83
C GLY A 128 5.57 -9.40 5.92
N GLU A 129 5.80 -9.89 7.14
CA GLU A 129 4.75 -10.03 8.15
C GLU A 129 5.00 -9.09 9.33
N PRO A 130 4.11 -8.11 9.60
CA PRO A 130 4.22 -7.28 10.80
C PRO A 130 4.02 -8.12 12.08
N PRO A 131 4.46 -7.63 13.25
CA PRO A 131 4.38 -8.41 14.49
C PRO A 131 2.93 -8.75 14.83
N ALA A 132 2.68 -10.00 15.24
CA ALA A 132 1.33 -10.49 15.54
C ALA A 132 0.62 -9.68 16.64
N SER A 133 1.39 -9.08 17.56
CA SER A 133 0.91 -8.16 18.59
C SER A 133 0.20 -6.92 18.04
N ALA A 134 0.45 -6.55 16.77
CA ALA A 134 -0.19 -5.42 16.10
C ALA A 134 -1.66 -5.68 15.67
N PHE A 135 -2.19 -6.88 15.90
CA PHE A 135 -3.53 -7.28 15.47
C PHE A 135 -4.34 -7.82 16.66
N SER A 136 -5.38 -7.09 17.07
CA SER A 136 -6.19 -7.44 18.24
C SER A 136 -7.32 -8.44 17.95
N THR A 137 -7.93 -8.47 16.75
CA THR A 137 -8.90 -9.51 16.29
C THR A 137 -9.37 -9.16 14.87
N ASN A 138 -9.26 -10.04 13.85
CA ASN A 138 -9.80 -9.95 12.45
C ASN A 138 -9.83 -8.58 11.71
N GLU A 139 -9.22 -7.54 12.27
CA GLU A 139 -9.20 -6.19 11.74
C GLU A 139 -7.93 -6.00 10.93
N PHE A 140 -8.11 -5.44 9.73
CA PHE A 140 -7.04 -5.11 8.80
C PHE A 140 -6.23 -6.33 8.34
N ASP A 141 -6.92 -7.41 7.97
CA ASP A 141 -6.31 -8.62 7.42
C ASP A 141 -5.44 -8.31 6.19
N GLU A 142 -5.79 -7.26 5.42
CA GLU A 142 -5.00 -6.77 4.28
C GLU A 142 -3.60 -6.25 4.65
N CYS A 143 -3.33 -5.99 5.94
CA CYS A 143 -2.03 -5.55 6.45
C CYS A 143 -1.19 -6.69 7.07
N ARG A 144 -1.64 -7.95 7.01
CA ARG A 144 -0.95 -9.06 7.69
C ARG A 144 0.30 -9.56 6.96
N ASN A 145 0.37 -9.34 5.67
CA ASN A 145 1.50 -9.73 4.84
C ASN A 145 1.66 -8.69 3.72
N PHE A 146 2.89 -8.38 3.36
CA PHE A 146 3.27 -7.58 2.21
C PHE A 146 4.34 -8.32 1.42
N ASP A 147 4.16 -8.38 0.10
CA ASP A 147 5.01 -9.20 -0.75
C ASP A 147 6.07 -8.36 -1.47
N ARG A 148 5.84 -7.05 -1.57
CA ARG A 148 6.62 -6.15 -2.41
C ARG A 148 6.93 -4.85 -1.70
N ILE A 149 8.12 -4.34 -2.00
CA ILE A 149 8.61 -3.08 -1.47
C ILE A 149 9.25 -2.26 -2.57
N LEU A 150 8.99 -0.97 -2.52
CA LEU A 150 9.68 0.07 -3.27
C LEU A 150 10.13 1.09 -2.23
N TYR A 151 11.43 1.35 -2.11
CA TYR A 151 12.01 2.11 -1.01
C TYR A 151 13.08 3.09 -1.48
N ARG A 152 13.31 4.14 -0.70
CA ARG A 152 14.46 5.04 -0.86
C ARG A 152 14.92 5.56 0.49
N TYR A 153 16.18 5.99 0.52
CA TYR A 153 16.73 6.72 1.66
C TYR A 153 16.25 8.17 1.62
N ILE A 154 15.96 8.71 2.80
CA ILE A 154 15.49 10.07 3.01
C ILE A 154 16.14 10.67 4.25
N THR A 155 16.16 12.00 4.29
CA THR A 155 16.61 12.78 5.45
C THR A 155 15.60 12.73 6.58
N ARG A 156 16.03 13.09 7.78
CA ARG A 156 15.15 13.23 8.95
C ARG A 156 14.03 14.24 8.72
N ASN A 157 14.32 15.38 8.09
CA ASN A 157 13.32 16.40 7.79
C ASN A 157 12.24 15.89 6.80
N GLU A 158 12.64 15.11 5.79
CA GLU A 158 11.70 14.48 4.87
C GLU A 158 10.84 13.44 5.60
N PHE A 159 11.43 12.64 6.49
CA PHE A 159 10.70 11.69 7.34
C PHE A 159 9.64 12.40 8.18
N ASP A 160 10.01 13.47 8.88
CA ASP A 160 9.10 14.24 9.74
C ASP A 160 8.00 14.93 8.91
N THR A 161 8.31 15.35 7.68
CA THR A 161 7.32 15.90 6.74
C THR A 161 6.25 14.87 6.39
N ILE A 162 6.66 13.65 6.01
CA ILE A 162 5.71 12.57 5.71
C ILE A 162 4.89 12.21 6.96
N LEU A 163 5.58 12.02 8.10
CA LEU A 163 4.93 11.67 9.37
C LEU A 163 3.89 12.72 9.77
N SER A 164 4.20 14.01 9.62
CA SER A 164 3.25 15.09 9.85
C SER A 164 2.04 15.02 8.91
N GLY A 165 2.27 14.67 7.63
CA GLY A 165 1.22 14.46 6.64
C GLY A 165 0.22 13.34 7.01
N THR A 166 0.64 12.33 7.79
CA THR A 166 -0.25 11.25 8.24
C THR A 166 -1.30 11.70 9.25
N LYS A 167 -1.04 12.79 9.99
CA LYS A 167 -1.87 13.23 11.12
C LYS A 167 -3.30 13.54 10.72
N SER A 168 -3.52 14.14 9.55
CA SER A 168 -4.87 14.45 9.06
C SER A 168 -5.71 13.18 8.85
N TYR A 169 -5.09 12.11 8.35
CA TYR A 169 -5.74 10.81 8.14
C TYR A 169 -6.05 10.08 9.44
N ILE A 170 -5.11 10.12 10.40
CA ILE A 170 -5.28 9.51 11.72
C ILE A 170 -6.41 10.24 12.47
N ASN A 171 -6.31 11.56 12.59
CA ASN A 171 -7.29 12.37 13.33
C ASN A 171 -8.71 12.25 12.75
N ALA A 172 -8.85 12.20 11.41
CA ALA A 172 -10.15 12.03 10.77
C ALA A 172 -10.78 10.67 11.10
N GLY A 173 -9.97 9.61 11.14
CA GLY A 173 -10.41 8.27 11.53
C GLY A 173 -10.86 8.22 12.99
N ASP A 174 -10.01 8.71 13.90
CA ASP A 174 -10.25 8.69 15.34
C ASP A 174 -11.49 9.51 15.73
N GLU A 175 -11.65 10.71 15.15
CA GLU A 175 -12.83 11.55 15.44
C GLU A 175 -14.11 10.91 14.90
N PHE A 176 -14.06 10.28 13.72
CA PHE A 176 -15.23 9.56 13.20
C PHE A 176 -15.63 8.39 14.11
N GLU A 177 -14.67 7.57 14.55
CA GLU A 177 -14.95 6.45 15.45
C GLU A 177 -15.55 6.92 16.78
N LYS A 178 -14.97 7.98 17.37
CA LYS A 178 -15.49 8.61 18.59
C LYS A 178 -16.93 9.10 18.42
N LEU A 179 -17.23 9.81 17.33
CA LEU A 179 -18.59 10.30 17.04
C LEU A 179 -19.55 9.15 16.74
N TYR A 180 -19.08 8.12 16.04
CA TYR A 180 -19.86 6.92 15.75
C TYR A 180 -20.21 6.16 17.03
N ALA A 181 -19.27 5.98 17.95
CA ALA A 181 -19.50 5.36 19.25
C ALA A 181 -20.51 6.16 20.10
N ALA A 182 -20.39 7.50 20.11
CA ALA A 182 -21.34 8.37 20.81
C ALA A 182 -22.78 8.23 20.27
N LEU A 183 -22.94 8.11 18.94
CA LEU A 183 -24.24 7.90 18.29
C LEU A 183 -24.88 6.55 18.62
N HIS A 184 -24.06 5.52 18.83
CA HIS A 184 -24.52 4.15 19.06
C HIS A 184 -24.41 3.73 20.53
N THR A 185 -24.20 4.68 21.44
CA THR A 185 -24.16 4.41 22.88
C THR A 185 -25.57 4.01 23.36
N PRO A 186 -25.75 2.79 23.92
CA PRO A 186 -27.03 2.35 24.45
C PRO A 186 -27.55 3.29 25.54
N GLU A 187 -28.87 3.41 25.66
CA GLU A 187 -29.55 4.18 26.72
C GLU A 187 -29.22 5.69 26.76
N SER A 188 -28.65 6.24 25.69
CA SER A 188 -28.45 7.67 25.53
C SER A 188 -29.79 8.42 25.44
N SER A 189 -29.93 9.49 26.22
CA SER A 189 -31.13 10.35 26.13
C SER A 189 -31.25 11.01 24.75
N GLU A 190 -32.46 11.35 24.35
CA GLU A 190 -32.73 11.93 23.02
C GLU A 190 -31.92 13.22 22.76
N SER A 191 -31.69 14.05 23.79
CA SER A 191 -30.88 15.27 23.66
C SER A 191 -29.40 14.96 23.39
N VAL A 192 -28.86 13.88 23.99
CA VAL A 192 -27.49 13.41 23.77
C VAL A 192 -27.34 12.86 22.35
N ARG A 193 -28.33 12.07 21.89
CA ARG A 193 -28.35 11.53 20.52
C ARG A 193 -28.42 12.64 19.48
N LEU A 194 -29.30 13.62 19.66
CA LEU A 194 -29.42 14.76 18.75
C LEU A 194 -28.14 15.61 18.72
N SER A 195 -27.48 15.79 19.87
CA SER A 195 -26.19 16.47 19.92
C SER A 195 -25.12 15.71 19.13
N ALA A 196 -25.05 14.38 19.29
CA ALA A 196 -24.10 13.54 18.56
C ALA A 196 -24.38 13.52 17.04
N GLU A 197 -25.65 13.52 16.62
CA GLU A 197 -26.05 13.62 15.21
C GLU A 197 -25.61 14.95 14.59
N ASN A 198 -25.80 16.06 15.31
CA ASN A 198 -25.35 17.37 14.88
C ASN A 198 -23.82 17.46 14.78
N SER A 199 -23.09 16.91 15.76
CA SER A 199 -21.63 16.83 15.72
C SER A 199 -21.12 15.98 14.55
N MET A 200 -21.72 14.82 14.29
CA MET A 200 -21.38 13.98 13.13
C MET A 200 -21.66 14.71 11.82
N LYS A 201 -22.82 15.37 11.69
CA LYS A 201 -23.16 16.13 10.47
C LYS A 201 -22.18 17.29 10.25
N ALA A 202 -21.82 18.02 11.31
CA ALA A 202 -20.85 19.10 11.23
C ALA A 202 -19.46 18.59 10.81
N PHE A 203 -18.98 17.50 11.43
CA PHE A 203 -17.73 16.84 11.06
C PHE A 203 -17.75 16.42 9.58
N LEU A 204 -18.75 15.64 9.16
CA LEU A 204 -18.88 15.15 7.79
C LEU A 204 -19.08 16.24 6.74
N SER A 205 -19.35 17.49 7.13
CA SER A 205 -19.47 18.64 6.22
C SER A 205 -18.14 19.35 5.92
N GLN A 206 -17.07 19.01 6.64
CA GLN A 206 -15.76 19.62 6.45
C GLN A 206 -15.16 19.25 5.08
N GLU A 207 -14.64 20.24 4.35
CA GLU A 207 -14.06 20.04 3.02
C GLU A 207 -12.68 19.38 3.05
N GLN A 208 -11.90 19.63 4.09
CA GLN A 208 -10.51 19.19 4.20
C GLN A 208 -10.34 17.73 4.67
N LEU A 209 -11.43 17.01 4.90
CA LEU A 209 -11.35 15.63 5.35
C LEU A 209 -10.74 14.74 4.27
N PRO A 210 -9.79 13.85 4.62
CA PRO A 210 -9.33 12.82 3.70
C PRO A 210 -10.48 11.84 3.51
N ARG A 211 -11.24 11.99 2.43
CA ARG A 211 -12.37 11.13 2.12
C ARG A 211 -11.91 9.90 1.36
N TYR A 212 -12.25 8.73 1.86
CA TYR A 212 -12.01 7.47 1.18
C TYR A 212 -12.98 7.31 0.00
N GLN A 213 -12.41 7.02 -1.15
CA GLN A 213 -13.13 6.64 -2.36
C GLN A 213 -12.26 5.64 -3.13
N ILE A 214 -12.80 4.45 -3.41
CA ILE A 214 -12.01 3.30 -3.88
C ILE A 214 -11.26 3.53 -5.21
N TYR A 215 -11.75 4.44 -6.06
CA TYR A 215 -11.23 4.76 -7.38
C TYR A 215 -10.38 6.04 -7.43
N THR A 216 -10.56 6.99 -6.51
CA THR A 216 -9.88 8.30 -6.56
C THR A 216 -9.03 8.60 -5.33
N HIS A 217 -9.36 8.05 -4.16
CA HIS A 217 -8.61 8.25 -2.92
C HIS A 217 -8.69 7.03 -1.99
N ASN A 218 -7.82 6.05 -2.22
CA ASN A 218 -7.77 4.77 -1.52
C ASN A 218 -6.40 4.58 -0.81
N CYS A 219 -6.13 3.36 -0.34
CA CYS A 219 -4.87 2.99 0.31
C CYS A 219 -3.62 3.37 -0.51
N ASP A 220 -3.66 3.14 -1.82
CA ASP A 220 -2.57 3.42 -2.75
C ASP A 220 -2.39 4.91 -3.01
N THR A 221 -3.49 5.63 -3.28
CA THR A 221 -3.40 7.09 -3.45
C THR A 221 -2.92 7.77 -2.17
N ALA A 222 -3.35 7.32 -0.99
CA ALA A 222 -2.88 7.87 0.28
C ALA A 222 -1.36 7.67 0.45
N ALA A 223 -0.86 6.44 0.30
CA ALA A 223 0.57 6.15 0.40
C ALA A 223 1.41 6.96 -0.61
N ARG A 224 0.98 7.00 -1.89
CA ARG A 224 1.70 7.76 -2.93
C ARG A 224 1.67 9.27 -2.72
N ARG A 225 0.56 9.84 -2.23
CA ARG A 225 0.46 11.28 -1.95
C ARG A 225 1.36 11.68 -0.78
N LEU A 226 1.44 10.82 0.25
CA LEU A 226 2.34 11.03 1.38
C LEU A 226 3.81 11.02 0.93
N ILE A 227 4.20 10.06 0.08
CA ILE A 227 5.56 10.03 -0.53
C ILE A 227 5.81 11.29 -1.37
N ALA A 228 4.83 11.72 -2.16
CA ALA A 228 4.93 12.89 -3.02
C ALA A 228 5.10 14.23 -2.27
N LEU A 229 4.91 14.26 -0.95
CA LEU A 229 5.22 15.46 -0.14
C LEU A 229 6.71 15.82 -0.19
N ILE A 230 7.57 14.81 -0.37
CA ILE A 230 9.03 14.98 -0.37
C ILE A 230 9.68 14.53 -1.68
N ASP A 231 8.96 13.82 -2.54
CA ASP A 231 9.48 13.29 -3.79
C ASP A 231 8.79 13.88 -5.04
N PRO A 232 9.46 14.78 -5.77
CA PRO A 232 8.94 15.33 -7.02
C PRO A 232 8.68 14.27 -8.11
N GLU A 233 9.44 13.16 -8.16
CA GLU A 233 9.19 12.09 -9.12
C GLU A 233 7.89 11.36 -8.79
N ALA A 234 7.65 11.07 -7.51
CA ALA A 234 6.38 10.49 -7.06
C ALA A 234 5.20 11.47 -7.26
N ALA A 235 5.42 12.77 -7.08
CA ALA A 235 4.42 13.79 -7.38
C ALA A 235 4.04 13.80 -8.88
N SER A 236 5.03 13.82 -9.77
CA SER A 236 4.83 13.72 -11.21
C SER A 236 4.12 12.43 -11.63
N PHE A 237 4.51 11.29 -11.03
CA PHE A 237 3.85 10.00 -11.26
C PHE A 237 2.36 10.05 -10.92
N ASN A 238 2.00 10.70 -9.81
CA ASN A 238 0.61 10.81 -9.36
C ASN A 238 -0.27 11.61 -10.32
N GLU A 239 0.31 12.53 -11.09
CA GLU A 239 -0.42 13.37 -12.04
C GLU A 239 -0.62 12.69 -13.40
N THR A 240 0.35 11.87 -13.83
CA THR A 240 0.46 11.48 -15.25
C THR A 240 0.33 9.98 -15.51
N GLU A 241 0.70 9.14 -14.55
CA GLU A 241 0.90 7.70 -14.77
C GLU A 241 0.08 6.79 -13.86
N ALA A 242 -0.49 7.35 -12.80
CA ALA A 242 -1.27 6.61 -11.82
C ALA A 242 -2.47 5.89 -12.47
N SER A 243 -2.63 4.64 -12.06
CA SER A 243 -3.72 3.75 -12.44
C SER A 243 -4.61 3.44 -11.23
N LEU A 244 -5.70 2.72 -11.47
CA LEU A 244 -6.69 2.44 -10.43
C LEU A 244 -6.21 1.50 -9.33
N PHE A 245 -5.33 0.55 -9.67
CA PHE A 245 -5.02 -0.60 -8.82
C PHE A 245 -3.60 -0.52 -8.26
N PRO A 246 -3.41 -0.78 -6.95
CA PRO A 246 -2.10 -0.72 -6.29
C PRO A 246 -1.04 -1.54 -7.01
N LYS A 247 -1.37 -2.78 -7.40
CA LYS A 247 -0.48 -3.68 -8.13
C LYS A 247 0.02 -3.11 -9.46
N SER A 248 -0.86 -2.42 -10.20
CA SER A 248 -0.50 -1.78 -11.46
C SER A 248 0.40 -0.56 -11.21
N ASN A 249 0.13 0.20 -10.15
CA ASN A 249 0.94 1.36 -9.77
C ASN A 249 2.33 0.95 -9.32
N TYR A 250 2.47 -0.07 -8.47
CA TYR A 250 3.77 -0.62 -8.09
C TYR A 250 4.64 -0.94 -9.31
N LYS A 251 4.09 -1.69 -10.28
CA LYS A 251 4.82 -2.05 -11.51
C LYS A 251 5.23 -0.84 -12.34
N ARG A 252 4.40 0.20 -12.38
CA ARG A 252 4.70 1.44 -13.12
C ARG A 252 5.76 2.25 -12.38
N MET A 253 5.61 2.45 -11.07
CA MET A 253 6.61 3.14 -10.23
C MET A 253 7.99 2.47 -10.31
N CYS A 254 8.05 1.13 -10.28
CA CYS A 254 9.32 0.40 -10.47
C CYS A 254 9.99 0.67 -11.83
N ARG A 255 9.23 1.10 -12.86
CA ARG A 255 9.73 1.40 -14.20
C ARG A 255 10.01 2.88 -14.42
N SER A 256 9.26 3.76 -13.77
CA SER A 256 9.31 5.20 -14.00
C SER A 256 10.19 5.95 -13.01
N LEU A 257 10.26 5.50 -11.75
CA LEU A 257 11.08 6.14 -10.73
C LEU A 257 12.57 5.83 -10.94
N SER A 258 13.40 6.85 -10.68
CA SER A 258 14.84 6.83 -10.86
C SER A 258 15.56 5.79 -9.99
N GLU A 259 16.87 5.68 -10.20
CA GLU A 259 17.76 4.79 -9.45
C GLU A 259 17.92 5.17 -7.97
N SER A 260 17.38 6.32 -7.54
CA SER A 260 17.25 6.67 -6.12
C SER A 260 16.28 5.76 -5.38
N TRP A 261 15.40 5.06 -6.11
CA TRP A 261 14.46 4.09 -5.58
C TRP A 261 14.93 2.65 -5.80
N GLY A 262 15.05 1.88 -4.72
CA GLY A 262 15.18 0.43 -4.76
C GLY A 262 13.81 -0.24 -4.76
N PHE A 263 13.73 -1.46 -5.26
CA PHE A 263 12.54 -2.30 -5.13
C PHE A 263 12.92 -3.77 -5.06
N GLY A 264 12.03 -4.57 -4.50
CA GLY A 264 12.25 -6.00 -4.38
C GLY A 264 11.08 -6.77 -3.78
N PRO A 265 11.25 -8.10 -3.63
CA PRO A 265 10.35 -8.89 -2.82
C PRO A 265 10.52 -8.56 -1.33
N LEU A 266 9.46 -8.76 -0.57
CA LEU A 266 9.44 -8.74 0.88
C LEU A 266 8.85 -10.11 1.28
N GLY A 267 9.56 -10.86 2.13
CA GLY A 267 9.17 -12.25 2.42
C GLY A 267 9.38 -13.25 1.28
N LYS A 268 8.62 -14.35 1.34
CA LYS A 268 8.64 -15.43 0.34
C LYS A 268 7.33 -15.45 -0.43
N ASP A 269 7.42 -15.37 -1.76
CA ASP A 269 6.24 -15.48 -2.61
C ASP A 269 5.52 -16.83 -2.44
N THR A 270 4.25 -16.78 -2.08
CA THR A 270 3.33 -17.91 -2.18
C THR A 270 3.11 -18.31 -3.64
N TRP A 271 2.54 -19.52 -3.85
CA TRP A 271 2.24 -20.01 -5.19
C TRP A 271 1.27 -19.09 -5.95
N LEU A 272 0.33 -18.45 -5.24
CA LEU A 272 -0.63 -17.51 -5.82
C LEU A 272 0.04 -16.20 -6.21
N GLU A 273 0.92 -15.66 -5.36
CA GLU A 273 1.71 -14.45 -5.67
C GLU A 273 2.59 -14.64 -6.90
N LYS A 274 3.24 -15.81 -7.06
CA LYS A 274 4.02 -16.14 -8.27
C LYS A 274 3.18 -16.09 -9.54
N LEU A 275 1.91 -16.49 -9.46
CA LEU A 275 0.98 -16.40 -10.59
C LEU A 275 0.58 -14.93 -10.85
N LEU A 276 0.35 -14.16 -9.79
CA LEU A 276 -0.09 -12.77 -9.85
C LEU A 276 1.01 -11.80 -10.35
N GLN A 277 2.29 -12.12 -10.21
CA GLN A 277 3.40 -11.32 -10.76
C GLN A 277 3.30 -11.06 -12.26
#